data_AF-A0A067T075-F1
#
_entry.id   AF-A0A067T075-F1
#
_cell.length_a   1.000
_cell.length_b   1.000
_cell.length_c   1.000
_cell.angle_alpha   90.00
_cell.angle_beta   90.00
_cell.angle_gamma   90.00
#
_symmetry.space_group_name_H-M   'P 1'
#
loop_
_entity.id
_entity.type
_entity.pdbx_description
1 polymer ?
#
loop_
_entity_poly.entity_id
_entity_poly.type
_entity_poly.pdbx_seq_one_letter_code
_entity_poly.pdbx_strand_id
1 'polypeptide(L)'
;MPPPIVQLPICHPHDIEGVALNLTNKLLSCKDILNDVVLHIHTTAVTQRRYTRSLALIVKLMVDDLFWRNSDLYVTVQDEIVDLAVATFTDYWLATLDCVPKEHRNPVEPSYVDPLAICAFIGDLSSLGLLSFGMFEMSALLLIFNMKTRLHLQCLRTLFSHAGAHATDEMSSFFLYECMDLVKARCKRHLRIFTVEEQQFRHVLNHIIYRDPREYFPQFWDKRLNVEEALMASVCVGVRPSTQSQAS
;
A
#
# COMPACT_ATOMS: atom_id res chain seq x y z
N MET A 1 14.22 24.93 1.49
CA MET A 1 14.57 23.57 1.04
C MET A 1 13.25 22.85 0.75
N PRO A 2 13.04 22.27 -0.44
CA PRO A 2 11.83 21.52 -0.74
C PRO A 2 11.70 20.30 0.19
N PRO A 3 10.48 19.90 0.58
CA PRO A 3 10.26 18.75 1.44
C PRO A 3 10.67 17.46 0.71
N PRO A 4 11.43 16.56 1.34
CA PRO A 4 11.87 15.34 0.68
C PRO A 4 10.68 14.42 0.38
N ILE A 5 10.84 13.64 -0.67
CA ILE A 5 9.91 12.56 -1.02
C ILE A 5 9.91 11.53 0.10
N VAL A 6 8.73 10.97 0.39
CA VAL A 6 8.62 9.98 1.47
C VAL A 6 9.25 8.70 0.96
N GLN A 7 10.45 8.40 1.44
CA GLN A 7 11.14 7.14 1.22
C GLN A 7 11.15 6.36 2.52
N LEU A 8 10.65 5.13 2.48
CA LEU A 8 10.76 4.18 3.57
C LEU A 8 12.00 3.30 3.37
N PRO A 9 12.65 2.86 4.46
CA PRO A 9 13.82 2.00 4.36
C PRO A 9 13.48 0.66 3.70
N ILE A 10 14.48 0.05 3.10
CA ILE A 10 14.39 -1.27 2.47
C ILE A 10 15.40 -2.20 3.14
N CYS A 11 15.03 -3.48 3.32
CA CYS A 11 15.94 -4.52 3.77
C CYS A 11 17.05 -4.77 2.74
N HIS A 12 18.07 -5.52 3.11
CA HIS A 12 19.12 -5.87 2.15
C HIS A 12 18.56 -6.71 0.99
N PRO A 13 18.99 -6.48 -0.27
CA PRO A 13 18.50 -7.24 -1.42
C PRO A 13 18.59 -8.76 -1.25
N HIS A 14 19.70 -9.28 -0.71
CA HIS A 14 19.85 -10.71 -0.45
C HIS A 14 18.84 -11.27 0.56
N ASP A 15 18.42 -10.49 1.56
CA ASP A 15 17.42 -10.94 2.53
C ASP A 15 16.04 -11.02 1.85
N ILE A 16 15.73 -10.03 1.02
CA ILE A 16 14.50 -9.98 0.22
C ILE A 16 14.44 -11.17 -0.74
N GLU A 17 15.52 -11.42 -1.50
CA GLU A 17 15.63 -12.55 -2.43
C GLU A 17 15.53 -13.90 -1.71
N GLY A 18 16.26 -14.05 -0.60
CA GLY A 18 16.27 -15.28 0.19
C GLY A 18 14.89 -15.62 0.76
N VAL A 19 14.20 -14.64 1.32
CA VAL A 19 12.85 -14.82 1.87
C VAL A 19 11.82 -15.09 0.77
N ALA A 20 11.86 -14.36 -0.34
CA ALA A 20 10.97 -14.60 -1.47
C ALA A 20 11.13 -16.03 -1.99
N LEU A 21 12.37 -16.49 -2.23
CA LEU A 21 12.65 -17.84 -2.71
C LEU A 21 12.18 -18.91 -1.71
N ASN A 22 12.42 -18.70 -0.41
CA ASN A 22 11.97 -19.62 0.64
C ASN A 22 10.44 -19.75 0.65
N LEU A 23 9.71 -18.63 0.65
CA LEU A 23 8.25 -18.62 0.64
C LEU A 23 7.69 -19.27 -0.63
N THR A 24 8.23 -18.95 -1.81
CA THR A 24 7.81 -19.59 -3.07
C THR A 24 8.04 -21.10 -3.05
N ASN A 25 9.20 -21.57 -2.59
CA ASN A 25 9.48 -23.00 -2.50
C ASN A 25 8.54 -23.72 -1.51
N LYS A 26 8.18 -23.06 -0.40
CA LYS A 26 7.18 -23.60 0.54
C LYS A 26 5.80 -23.69 -0.10
N LEU A 27 5.33 -22.66 -0.82
CA LEU A 27 4.04 -22.67 -1.52
C LEU A 27 3.97 -23.74 -2.61
N LEU A 28 5.06 -23.96 -3.34
CA LEU A 28 5.15 -25.02 -4.34
C LEU A 28 5.14 -26.42 -3.72
N SER A 29 5.66 -26.56 -2.50
CA SER A 29 5.68 -27.83 -1.76
C SER A 29 4.36 -28.11 -1.04
N CYS A 30 3.67 -27.06 -0.56
CA CYS A 30 2.43 -27.15 0.18
C CYS A 30 1.56 -25.94 -0.17
N LYS A 31 0.51 -26.13 -0.97
CA LYS A 31 -0.38 -25.02 -1.37
C LYS A 31 -1.26 -24.52 -0.23
N ASP A 32 -1.51 -25.37 0.77
CA ASP A 32 -2.44 -25.07 1.88
C ASP A 32 -1.96 -23.93 2.79
N ILE A 33 -0.67 -23.58 2.74
CA ILE A 33 -0.11 -22.45 3.51
C ILE A 33 -0.30 -21.10 2.83
N LEU A 34 -0.91 -21.04 1.63
CA LEU A 34 -1.04 -19.80 0.85
C LEU A 34 -1.65 -18.68 1.69
N ASN A 35 -2.78 -18.97 2.34
CA ASN A 35 -3.50 -17.99 3.14
C ASN A 35 -2.64 -17.46 4.29
N ASP A 36 -1.87 -18.34 4.94
CA ASP A 36 -0.98 -17.95 6.04
C ASP A 36 0.14 -17.05 5.53
N VAL A 37 0.77 -17.38 4.40
CA VAL A 37 1.84 -16.57 3.79
C VAL A 37 1.32 -15.19 3.40
N VAL A 38 0.19 -15.13 2.69
CA VAL A 38 -0.46 -13.87 2.28
C VAL A 38 -0.81 -13.03 3.49
N LEU A 39 -1.43 -13.64 4.51
CA LEU A 39 -1.87 -12.95 5.72
C LEU A 39 -0.70 -12.41 6.55
N HIS A 40 0.40 -13.16 6.67
CA HIS A 40 1.61 -12.71 7.37
C HIS A 40 2.29 -11.55 6.64
N ILE A 41 2.46 -11.65 5.32
CA ILE A 41 3.04 -10.56 4.51
C ILE A 41 2.18 -9.30 4.66
N HIS A 42 0.87 -9.44 4.43
CA HIS A 42 -0.07 -8.33 4.53
C HIS A 42 -0.06 -7.69 5.92
N THR A 43 -0.23 -8.50 6.97
CA THR A 43 -0.25 -8.02 8.36
C THR A 43 1.03 -7.26 8.69
N THR A 44 2.19 -7.81 8.33
CA THR A 44 3.48 -7.14 8.59
C THR A 44 3.57 -5.83 7.81
N ALA A 45 3.11 -5.79 6.56
CA ALA A 45 3.14 -4.60 5.73
C ALA A 45 2.27 -3.47 6.31
N VAL A 46 1.09 -3.79 6.83
CA VAL A 46 0.15 -2.78 7.33
C VAL A 46 0.38 -2.38 8.78
N THR A 47 1.14 -3.16 9.55
CA THR A 47 1.46 -2.85 10.96
C THR A 47 2.87 -2.31 11.16
N GLN A 48 3.82 -2.68 10.30
CA GLN A 48 5.23 -2.31 10.42
C GLN A 48 5.69 -1.47 9.22
N ARG A 49 5.42 -0.17 9.29
CA ARG A 49 5.73 0.80 8.21
C ARG A 49 7.12 0.67 7.60
N ARG A 50 8.15 0.32 8.37
CA ARG A 50 9.54 0.21 7.87
C ARG A 50 9.75 -0.93 6.89
N TYR A 51 8.84 -1.90 6.79
CA TYR A 51 8.98 -3.09 5.96
C TYR A 51 8.11 -3.09 4.71
N THR A 52 7.22 -2.10 4.53
CA THR A 52 6.21 -2.09 3.43
C THR A 52 6.85 -2.33 2.06
N ARG A 53 7.92 -1.60 1.75
CA ARG A 53 8.62 -1.69 0.47
C ARG A 53 9.32 -3.03 0.29
N SER A 54 9.93 -3.54 1.35
CA SER A 54 10.63 -4.84 1.33
C SER A 54 9.63 -5.98 1.11
N LEU A 55 8.46 -5.91 1.74
CA LEU A 55 7.39 -6.90 1.59
C LEU A 55 6.76 -6.84 0.20
N ALA A 56 6.53 -5.65 -0.36
CA ALA A 56 6.05 -5.51 -1.73
C ALA A 56 7.06 -6.07 -2.75
N LEU A 57 8.37 -5.88 -2.52
CA LEU A 57 9.42 -6.49 -3.34
C LEU A 57 9.46 -8.03 -3.19
N ILE A 58 9.28 -8.56 -1.98
CA ILE A 58 9.14 -10.01 -1.76
C ILE A 58 7.97 -10.55 -2.57
N VAL A 59 6.79 -9.93 -2.49
CA VAL A 59 5.60 -10.32 -3.27
C VAL A 59 5.92 -10.30 -4.76
N LYS A 60 6.58 -9.24 -5.26
CA LYS A 60 6.95 -9.13 -6.67
C LYS A 60 7.86 -10.27 -7.12
N LEU A 61 8.92 -10.57 -6.36
CA LEU A 61 9.84 -11.67 -6.66
C LEU A 61 9.14 -13.03 -6.59
N MET A 62 8.24 -13.23 -5.62
CA MET A 62 7.44 -14.45 -5.52
C MET A 62 6.54 -14.63 -6.75
N VAL A 63 5.81 -13.58 -7.14
CA VAL A 63 4.93 -13.57 -8.31
C VAL A 63 5.72 -13.83 -9.59
N ASP A 64 6.88 -13.18 -9.77
CA ASP A 64 7.73 -13.37 -10.93
C ASP A 64 8.29 -14.80 -11.02
N ASP A 65 8.72 -15.39 -9.90
CA ASP A 65 9.19 -16.79 -9.88
C ASP A 65 8.04 -17.79 -10.13
N LEU A 66 6.88 -17.56 -9.52
CA LEU A 66 5.69 -18.39 -9.71
C LEU A 66 5.15 -18.32 -11.14
N PHE A 67 5.22 -17.17 -11.80
CA PHE A 67 4.81 -17.02 -13.20
C PHE A 67 5.50 -18.06 -14.11
N TRP A 68 6.80 -18.30 -13.88
CA TRP A 68 7.58 -19.28 -14.66
C TRP A 68 7.38 -20.72 -14.20
N ARG A 69 7.05 -20.95 -12.93
CA ARG A 69 7.05 -22.30 -12.32
C ARG A 69 5.66 -22.91 -12.15
N ASN A 70 4.64 -22.09 -11.92
CA ASN A 70 3.26 -22.52 -11.65
C ASN A 70 2.27 -21.38 -11.93
N SER A 71 1.72 -21.35 -13.13
CA SER A 71 0.85 -20.25 -13.59
C SER A 71 -0.40 -20.07 -12.73
N ASP A 72 -1.01 -21.16 -12.27
CA ASP A 72 -2.24 -21.07 -11.48
C ASP A 72 -1.96 -20.44 -10.11
N LEU A 73 -0.85 -20.85 -9.49
CA LEU A 73 -0.43 -20.33 -8.19
C LEU A 73 0.03 -18.87 -8.26
N TYR A 74 0.61 -18.45 -9.38
CA TYR A 74 0.97 -17.04 -9.60
C TYR A 74 -0.27 -16.14 -9.51
N VAL A 75 -1.33 -16.46 -10.26
CA VAL A 75 -2.56 -15.66 -10.32
C VAL A 75 -3.18 -15.59 -8.93
N THR A 76 -3.31 -16.75 -8.26
CA THR A 76 -3.91 -16.82 -6.91
C THR A 76 -3.12 -16.00 -5.89
N VAL A 77 -1.78 -16.07 -5.86
CA VAL A 77 -0.98 -15.31 -4.90
C VAL A 77 -1.10 -13.80 -5.14
N GLN A 78 -1.08 -13.36 -6.41
CA GLN A 78 -1.23 -11.95 -6.76
C GLN A 78 -2.63 -11.43 -6.42
N ASP A 79 -3.69 -12.17 -6.76
CA ASP A 79 -5.06 -11.74 -6.49
C ASP A 79 -5.32 -11.66 -4.98
N GLU A 80 -4.95 -12.69 -4.21
CA GLU A 80 -5.19 -12.74 -2.76
C GLU A 80 -4.47 -11.61 -2.00
N ILE A 81 -3.21 -11.30 -2.34
CA ILE A 81 -2.48 -10.21 -1.67
C ILE A 81 -3.03 -8.83 -2.05
N VAL A 82 -3.46 -8.65 -3.30
CA VAL A 82 -4.04 -7.39 -3.79
C VAL A 82 -5.42 -7.17 -3.18
N ASP A 83 -6.28 -8.17 -3.24
CA ASP A 83 -7.64 -8.11 -2.69
C ASP A 83 -7.60 -7.85 -1.19
N LEU A 84 -6.75 -8.55 -0.45
CA LEU A 84 -6.60 -8.33 0.99
C LEU A 84 -6.09 -6.91 1.32
N ALA A 85 -5.12 -6.39 0.56
CA ALA A 85 -4.60 -5.04 0.76
C ALA A 85 -5.65 -3.96 0.45
N VAL A 86 -6.37 -4.09 -0.67
CA VAL A 86 -7.41 -3.14 -1.09
C VAL A 86 -8.62 -3.20 -0.15
N ALA A 87 -9.04 -4.39 0.26
CA ALA A 87 -10.10 -4.57 1.25
C ALA A 87 -9.73 -3.91 2.57
N THR A 88 -8.52 -4.19 3.10
CA THR A 88 -8.04 -3.59 4.36
C THR A 88 -7.94 -2.07 4.26
N PHE A 89 -7.45 -1.53 3.15
CA PHE A 89 -7.41 -0.09 2.91
C PHE A 89 -8.83 0.51 2.94
N THR A 90 -9.75 -0.09 2.19
CA THR A 90 -11.12 0.40 2.04
C THR A 90 -11.86 0.34 3.37
N ASP A 91 -11.80 -0.78 4.08
CA ASP A 91 -12.43 -0.98 5.38
C ASP A 91 -11.90 0.00 6.43
N TYR A 92 -10.58 0.19 6.48
CA TYR A 92 -9.93 1.14 7.37
C TYR A 92 -10.48 2.55 7.17
N TRP A 93 -10.53 3.02 5.93
CA TRP A 93 -10.98 4.38 5.64
C TRP A 93 -12.50 4.52 5.82
N LEU A 94 -13.32 3.56 5.37
CA LEU A 94 -14.77 3.62 5.57
C LEU A 94 -15.15 3.65 7.06
N ALA A 95 -14.45 2.88 7.90
CA ALA A 95 -14.64 2.90 9.35
C ALA A 95 -14.21 4.24 9.96
N THR A 96 -13.04 4.75 9.57
CA THR A 96 -12.47 6.00 10.10
C THR A 96 -13.26 7.24 9.65
N LEU A 97 -13.95 7.17 8.51
CA LEU A 97 -14.68 8.29 7.93
C LEU A 97 -16.12 8.43 8.45
N ASP A 98 -16.54 7.58 9.38
CA ASP A 98 -17.92 7.47 9.88
C ASP A 98 -18.95 7.17 8.77
N CYS A 99 -18.53 6.59 7.65
CA CYS A 99 -19.42 6.22 6.54
C CYS A 99 -20.36 5.05 6.90
N VAL A 100 -20.08 4.34 7.99
CA VAL A 100 -20.91 3.25 8.52
C VAL A 100 -21.86 3.79 9.60
N PRO A 101 -23.19 3.57 9.47
CA PRO A 101 -24.16 3.91 10.50
C PRO A 101 -23.74 3.34 11.85
N LYS A 102 -23.89 4.13 12.94
CA LYS A 102 -23.44 3.74 14.30
C LYS A 102 -23.99 2.40 14.76
N GLU A 103 -25.17 2.03 14.28
CA GLU A 103 -25.90 0.80 14.58
C GLU A 103 -25.26 -0.46 13.95
N HIS A 104 -24.37 -0.28 12.97
CA HIS A 104 -23.65 -1.36 12.27
C HIS A 104 -22.15 -1.33 12.58
N ARG A 105 -21.71 -0.50 13.55
CA ARG A 105 -20.34 -0.52 14.03
C ARG A 105 -20.16 -1.73 14.93
N ASN A 106 -19.59 -2.79 14.38
CA ASN A 106 -18.94 -3.79 15.21
C ASN A 106 -17.93 -3.07 16.13
N PRO A 107 -17.76 -3.50 17.39
CA PRO A 107 -16.70 -2.98 18.24
C PRO A 107 -15.37 -3.26 17.54
N VAL A 108 -14.84 -2.25 16.87
CA VAL A 108 -13.59 -2.36 16.13
C VAL A 108 -12.51 -2.52 17.19
N GLU A 109 -12.00 -3.74 17.33
CA GLU A 109 -10.71 -3.97 17.98
C GLU A 109 -9.72 -2.90 17.50
N PRO A 110 -8.81 -2.39 18.34
CA PRO A 110 -7.88 -1.34 17.93
C PRO A 110 -7.26 -1.75 16.60
N SER A 111 -7.58 -1.03 15.53
CA SER A 111 -7.08 -1.33 14.21
C SER A 111 -5.57 -1.17 14.28
N TYR A 112 -4.85 -2.30 14.34
CA TYR A 112 -3.39 -2.34 14.34
C TYR A 112 -2.79 -1.79 13.03
N VAL A 113 -3.65 -1.45 12.06
CA VAL A 113 -3.30 -0.86 10.77
C VAL A 113 -2.74 0.55 10.98
N ASP A 114 -1.49 0.74 10.58
CA ASP A 114 -0.90 2.05 10.45
C ASP A 114 -1.36 2.67 9.10
N PRO A 115 -2.09 3.80 9.12
CA PRO A 115 -2.64 4.42 7.91
C PRO A 115 -1.58 4.79 6.88
N LEU A 116 -0.38 5.17 7.32
CA LEU A 116 0.71 5.49 6.40
C LEU A 116 1.36 4.22 5.86
N ALA A 117 1.37 3.12 6.62
CA ALA A 117 1.92 1.84 6.17
C ALA A 117 1.03 1.22 5.08
N ILE A 118 -0.30 1.17 5.27
CA ILE A 118 -1.21 0.68 4.23
C ILE A 118 -1.17 1.56 2.96
N CYS A 119 -1.08 2.90 3.11
CA CYS A 119 -0.92 3.79 1.95
C CYS A 119 0.40 3.56 1.21
N ALA A 120 1.51 3.37 1.93
CA ALA A 120 2.80 3.04 1.35
C ALA A 120 2.73 1.69 0.63
N PHE A 121 2.11 0.68 1.23
CA PHE A 121 1.99 -0.66 0.66
C PHE A 121 1.16 -0.66 -0.63
N ILE A 122 0.00 -0.01 -0.66
CA ILE A 122 -0.80 0.16 -1.88
C ILE A 122 0.01 0.88 -2.98
N GLY A 123 0.73 1.94 -2.61
CA GLY A 123 1.61 2.64 -3.56
C GLY A 123 2.74 1.76 -4.08
N ASP A 124 3.36 0.97 -3.21
CA ASP A 124 4.44 0.05 -3.56
C ASP A 124 3.94 -1.05 -4.52
N LEU A 125 2.79 -1.67 -4.24
CA LEU A 125 2.16 -2.65 -5.12
C LEU A 125 1.85 -2.07 -6.51
N SER A 126 1.34 -0.83 -6.57
CA SER A 126 1.11 -0.13 -7.83
C SER A 126 2.41 0.11 -8.61
N SER A 127 3.45 0.63 -7.95
CA SER A 127 4.74 0.90 -8.59
C SER A 127 5.45 -0.37 -9.09
N LEU A 128 5.12 -1.54 -8.54
CA LEU A 128 5.71 -2.82 -8.94
C LEU A 128 4.85 -3.55 -9.99
N GLY A 129 3.75 -2.93 -10.45
CA GLY A 129 2.82 -3.51 -11.41
C GLY A 129 1.99 -4.66 -10.86
N LEU A 130 1.90 -4.81 -9.54
CA LEU A 130 1.08 -5.83 -8.88
C LEU A 130 -0.37 -5.38 -8.72
N LEU A 131 -0.58 -4.08 -8.50
CA LEU A 131 -1.88 -3.44 -8.39
C LEU A 131 -2.19 -2.66 -9.69
N SER A 132 -3.40 -2.87 -10.24
CA SER A 132 -3.83 -2.13 -11.43
C SER A 132 -3.98 -0.63 -11.16
N PHE A 133 -3.77 0.20 -12.19
CA PHE A 133 -3.91 1.65 -12.07
C PHE A 133 -5.31 2.06 -11.58
N GLY A 134 -6.36 1.40 -12.07
CA GLY A 134 -7.74 1.69 -11.64
C GLY A 134 -7.95 1.49 -10.13
N MET A 135 -7.37 0.44 -9.53
CA MET A 135 -7.47 0.24 -8.08
C MET A 135 -6.67 1.28 -7.29
N PHE A 136 -5.50 1.68 -7.81
CA PHE A 136 -4.72 2.77 -7.23
C PHE A 136 -5.48 4.11 -7.30
N GLU A 137 -6.06 4.44 -8.45
CA GLU A 137 -6.86 5.65 -8.67
C GLU A 137 -8.05 5.70 -7.70
N MET A 138 -8.81 4.61 -7.59
CA MET A 138 -9.93 4.51 -6.64
C MET A 138 -9.48 4.73 -5.19
N SER A 139 -8.32 4.17 -4.81
CA SER A 139 -7.75 4.36 -3.47
C SER A 139 -7.36 5.82 -3.21
N ALA A 140 -6.75 6.48 -4.18
CA ALA A 140 -6.39 7.90 -4.10
C ALA A 140 -7.64 8.79 -4.02
N LEU A 141 -8.63 8.56 -4.88
CA LEU A 141 -9.88 9.31 -4.90
C LEU A 141 -10.68 9.13 -3.60
N LEU A 142 -10.72 7.92 -3.02
CA LEU A 142 -11.34 7.68 -1.71
C LEU A 142 -10.79 8.63 -0.65
N LEU A 143 -9.45 8.76 -0.57
CA LEU A 143 -8.77 9.67 0.35
C LEU A 143 -9.06 11.15 0.05
N ILE A 144 -8.98 11.55 -1.23
CA ILE A 144 -9.20 12.95 -1.64
C ILE A 144 -10.64 13.38 -1.35
N PHE A 145 -11.63 12.56 -1.72
CA PHE A 145 -13.03 12.89 -1.52
C PHE A 145 -13.46 12.85 -0.07
N ASN A 146 -12.76 12.12 0.79
CA ASN A 146 -13.10 12.05 2.21
C ASN A 146 -12.10 12.77 3.12
N MET A 147 -11.23 13.60 2.54
CA MET A 147 -10.20 14.33 3.27
C MET A 147 -10.80 15.25 4.32
N LYS A 148 -10.53 14.96 5.60
CA LYS A 148 -10.96 15.76 6.77
C LYS A 148 -9.81 16.27 7.64
N THR A 149 -8.64 15.64 7.59
CA THR A 149 -7.54 15.87 8.54
C THR A 149 -6.19 15.88 7.85
N ARG A 150 -5.16 16.47 8.49
CA ARG A 150 -3.78 16.48 7.98
C ARG A 150 -3.24 15.08 7.67
N LEU A 151 -3.68 14.08 8.43
CA LEU A 151 -3.31 12.68 8.22
C LEU A 151 -3.69 12.20 6.82
N HIS A 152 -4.83 12.62 6.26
CA HIS A 152 -5.24 12.25 4.90
C HIS A 152 -4.26 12.79 3.85
N LEU A 153 -3.77 14.02 4.01
CA LEU A 153 -2.73 14.57 3.12
C LEU A 153 -1.39 13.85 3.28
N GLN A 154 -1.02 13.46 4.51
CA GLN A 154 0.18 12.66 4.74
C GLN A 154 0.06 11.28 4.09
N CYS A 155 -1.14 10.67 4.15
CA CYS A 155 -1.48 9.41 3.50
C CYS A 155 -1.43 9.53 1.98
N LEU A 156 -2.07 10.55 1.39
CA LEU A 156 -1.98 10.85 -0.04
C LEU A 156 -0.53 11.08 -0.48
N ARG A 157 0.23 11.89 0.25
CA ARG A 157 1.64 12.12 -0.03
C ARG A 157 2.43 10.81 -0.01
N THR A 158 2.17 9.94 0.96
CA THR A 158 2.83 8.63 1.08
C THR A 158 2.44 7.71 -0.07
N LEU A 159 1.15 7.56 -0.34
CA LEU A 159 0.59 6.78 -1.45
C LEU A 159 1.24 7.16 -2.79
N PHE A 160 1.25 8.45 -3.12
CA PHE A 160 1.85 8.95 -4.37
C PHE A 160 3.38 8.89 -4.38
N SER A 161 4.07 9.10 -3.24
CA SER A 161 5.54 8.97 -3.19
C SER A 161 5.97 7.53 -3.52
N HIS A 162 5.23 6.55 -3.04
CA HIS A 162 5.51 5.14 -3.25
C HIS A 162 5.09 4.68 -4.66
N ALA A 163 3.89 5.04 -5.13
CA ALA A 163 3.44 4.71 -6.48
C ALA A 163 4.31 5.38 -7.56
N GLY A 164 4.69 6.64 -7.34
CA GLY A 164 5.58 7.39 -8.22
C GLY A 164 7.03 6.89 -8.24
N ALA A 165 7.40 5.86 -7.47
CA ALA A 165 8.73 5.26 -7.56
C ALA A 165 9.01 4.69 -8.95
N HIS A 166 7.99 4.09 -9.57
CA HIS A 166 7.99 3.72 -10.98
C HIS A 166 6.66 4.21 -11.56
N ALA A 167 6.65 5.45 -12.02
CA ALA A 167 5.47 5.99 -12.66
C ALA A 167 5.17 5.19 -13.94
N THR A 168 3.95 4.70 -14.04
CA THR A 168 3.45 4.04 -15.26
C THR A 168 2.87 5.10 -16.20
N ASP A 169 2.71 4.78 -17.48
CA ASP A 169 2.14 5.71 -18.46
C ASP A 169 0.70 6.12 -18.11
N GLU A 170 -0.03 5.25 -17.40
CA GLU A 170 -1.37 5.51 -16.89
C GLU A 170 -1.38 6.59 -15.79
N MET A 171 -0.30 6.72 -15.01
CA MET A 171 -0.11 7.84 -14.07
C MET A 171 0.27 9.13 -14.81
N SER A 172 -0.58 9.53 -15.74
CA SER A 172 -0.38 10.67 -16.61
C SER A 172 -0.31 11.99 -15.85
N SER A 173 0.35 12.98 -16.43
CA SER A 173 0.37 14.34 -15.88
C SER A 173 -1.03 14.92 -15.71
N PHE A 174 -1.98 14.56 -16.59
CA PHE A 174 -3.38 15.00 -16.50
C PHE A 174 -4.02 14.55 -15.18
N PHE A 175 -3.93 13.25 -14.86
CA PHE A 175 -4.44 12.68 -13.61
C PHE A 175 -3.78 13.34 -12.38
N LEU A 176 -2.47 13.56 -12.43
CA LEU A 176 -1.73 14.18 -11.32
C LEU A 176 -2.16 15.64 -11.11
N TYR A 177 -2.37 16.43 -12.17
CA TYR A 177 -2.91 17.78 -12.06
C TYR A 177 -4.34 17.80 -11.52
N GLU A 178 -5.19 16.86 -11.95
CA GLU A 178 -6.55 16.71 -11.43
C GLU A 178 -6.53 16.44 -9.92
N CYS A 179 -5.67 15.54 -9.45
CA CYS A 179 -5.48 15.29 -8.02
C CYS A 179 -5.05 16.56 -7.25
N MET A 180 -4.13 17.35 -7.82
CA MET A 180 -3.71 18.63 -7.21
C MET A 180 -4.87 19.61 -7.06
N ASP A 181 -5.72 19.71 -8.08
CA ASP A 181 -6.85 20.64 -8.09
C ASP A 181 -7.97 20.19 -7.15
N LEU A 182 -8.27 18.89 -7.10
CA LEU A 182 -9.23 18.33 -6.14
C LEU A 182 -8.77 18.56 -4.69
N VAL A 183 -7.50 18.28 -4.38
CA VAL A 183 -6.94 18.54 -3.05
C VAL A 183 -6.98 20.03 -2.70
N LYS A 184 -6.60 20.91 -3.64
CA LYS A 184 -6.69 22.37 -3.47
C LYS A 184 -8.12 22.82 -3.16
N ALA A 185 -9.09 22.34 -3.92
CA ALA A 185 -10.50 22.67 -3.72
C ALA A 185 -11.00 22.22 -2.34
N ARG A 186 -10.57 21.04 -1.90
CA ARG A 186 -10.89 20.51 -0.56
C ARG A 186 -10.23 21.31 0.57
N CYS A 187 -8.94 21.62 0.47
CA CYS A 187 -8.22 22.40 1.48
C CYS A 187 -8.80 23.82 1.66
N LYS A 188 -9.24 24.47 0.57
CA LYS A 188 -9.90 25.79 0.64
C LYS A 188 -11.14 25.81 1.52
N ARG A 189 -11.88 24.70 1.61
CA ARG A 189 -13.09 24.59 2.45
C ARG A 189 -12.77 24.50 3.95
N HIS A 190 -11.52 24.18 4.33
CA HIS A 190 -11.11 23.94 5.71
C HIS A 190 -9.91 24.83 6.13
N LEU A 191 -10.05 26.15 5.95
CA LEU A 191 -9.00 27.19 6.06
C LEU A 191 -7.95 27.00 7.18
N ARG A 192 -6.69 27.27 6.82
CA ARG A 192 -5.45 27.39 7.64
C ARG A 192 -4.78 26.10 8.15
N ILE A 193 -5.45 24.96 8.19
CA ILE A 193 -4.84 23.73 8.76
C ILE A 193 -3.93 23.03 7.73
N PHE A 194 -4.19 23.17 6.43
CA PHE A 194 -3.65 22.28 5.39
C PHE A 194 -2.54 22.86 4.52
N THR A 195 -2.13 24.12 4.72
CA THR A 195 -1.27 24.81 3.74
C THR A 195 0.12 24.19 3.60
N VAL A 196 0.71 23.68 4.69
CA VAL A 196 2.04 23.06 4.63
C VAL A 196 1.95 21.67 4.01
N GLU A 197 1.03 20.84 4.49
CA GLU A 197 0.83 19.48 3.99
C GLU A 197 0.36 19.46 2.54
N GLU A 198 -0.48 20.42 2.12
CA GLU A 198 -0.89 20.61 0.72
C GLU A 198 0.32 20.96 -0.16
N GLN A 199 1.19 21.87 0.30
CA GLN A 199 2.41 22.21 -0.43
C GLN A 199 3.35 21.00 -0.54
N GLN A 200 3.49 20.22 0.52
CA GLN A 200 4.29 18.98 0.51
C GLN A 200 3.71 17.94 -0.46
N PHE A 201 2.39 17.77 -0.47
CA PHE A 201 1.72 16.89 -1.43
C PHE A 201 1.93 17.35 -2.88
N ARG A 202 1.72 18.63 -3.15
CA ARG A 202 1.98 19.21 -4.49
C ARG A 202 3.42 19.04 -4.93
N HIS A 203 4.36 19.14 -4.00
CA HIS A 203 5.76 18.92 -4.32
C HIS A 203 6.01 17.49 -4.81
N VAL A 204 5.42 16.49 -4.16
CA VAL A 204 5.49 15.09 -4.61
C VAL A 204 4.89 14.94 -6.01
N LEU A 205 3.70 15.48 -6.25
CA LEU A 205 3.05 15.37 -7.57
C LEU A 205 3.86 16.06 -8.67
N ASN A 206 4.33 17.29 -8.42
CA ASN A 206 5.20 18.00 -9.36
C ASN A 206 6.48 17.21 -9.64
N HIS A 207 7.09 16.61 -8.61
CA HIS A 207 8.26 15.79 -8.82
C HIS A 207 7.95 14.57 -9.70
N ILE A 208 6.80 13.93 -9.55
CA ILE A 208 6.39 12.81 -10.43
C ILE A 208 6.19 13.32 -11.86
N ILE A 209 5.48 14.44 -12.05
CA ILE A 209 5.18 15.03 -13.37
C ILE A 209 6.45 15.40 -14.15
N TYR A 210 7.42 16.01 -13.48
CA TYR A 210 8.63 16.55 -14.12
C TYR A 210 9.84 15.62 -14.00
N ARG A 211 9.69 14.41 -13.45
CA ARG A 211 10.81 13.46 -13.36
C ARG A 211 11.21 13.02 -14.75
N ASP A 212 12.51 12.85 -14.96
CA ASP A 212 12.96 12.03 -16.08
C ASP A 212 12.47 10.58 -15.84
N PRO A 213 11.74 9.96 -16.78
CA PRO A 213 11.32 8.56 -16.67
C PRO A 213 12.47 7.59 -16.40
N ARG A 214 13.71 7.98 -16.73
CA ARG A 214 14.94 7.19 -16.52
C ARG A 214 15.55 7.37 -15.13
N GLU A 215 15.15 8.41 -14.40
CA GLU A 215 15.62 8.62 -13.02
C GLU A 215 14.87 7.69 -12.07
N TYR A 216 15.60 7.05 -11.17
CA TYR A 216 15.08 6.13 -10.16
C TYR A 216 15.16 6.79 -8.78
N PHE A 217 14.17 6.56 -7.89
CA PHE A 217 14.31 7.03 -6.51
C PHE A 217 15.41 6.25 -5.80
N PRO A 218 16.48 6.90 -5.30
CA PRO A 218 17.54 6.20 -4.58
C PRO A 218 16.90 5.40 -3.44
N GLN A 219 17.14 4.10 -3.44
CA GLN A 219 16.65 3.20 -2.41
C GLN A 219 17.49 3.40 -1.16
N PHE A 220 16.83 3.55 -0.01
CA PHE A 220 17.52 3.67 1.27
C PHE A 220 17.59 2.30 1.95
N TRP A 221 18.72 1.61 1.79
CA TRP A 221 18.94 0.31 2.42
C TRP A 221 19.32 0.48 3.89
N ASP A 222 18.58 -0.18 4.78
CA ASP A 222 18.88 -0.19 6.22
C ASP A 222 19.26 -1.61 6.65
N LYS A 223 20.57 -1.82 6.89
CA LYS A 223 21.14 -3.10 7.33
C LYS A 223 20.65 -3.56 8.70
N ARG A 224 19.91 -2.72 9.43
CA ARG A 224 19.33 -3.07 10.74
C ARG A 224 17.96 -3.72 10.61
N LEU A 225 17.34 -3.67 9.44
CA LEU A 225 16.05 -4.32 9.19
C LEU A 225 16.25 -5.80 8.95
N ASN A 226 15.41 -6.62 9.59
CA ASN A 226 15.38 -8.06 9.41
C ASN A 226 13.94 -8.47 9.06
N VAL A 227 13.70 -8.78 7.78
CA VAL A 227 12.35 -9.10 7.31
C VAL A 227 11.87 -10.48 7.78
N GLU A 228 12.77 -11.43 8.02
CA GLU A 228 12.41 -12.74 8.59
C GLU A 228 11.89 -12.58 10.02
N GLU A 229 12.62 -11.83 10.85
CA GLU A 229 12.21 -11.52 12.21
C GLU A 229 10.87 -10.77 12.22
N ALA A 230 10.70 -9.80 11.32
CA ALA A 230 9.45 -9.04 11.20
C ALA A 230 8.25 -9.92 10.83
N LEU A 231 8.42 -10.85 9.88
CA LEU A 231 7.40 -11.82 9.49
C LEU A 231 7.06 -12.77 10.65
N MET A 232 8.06 -13.28 11.38
CA MET A 232 7.85 -14.18 12.53
C MET A 232 7.21 -13.49 13.73
N ALA A 233 7.48 -12.20 13.94
CA ALA A 233 6.91 -11.41 15.03
C ALA A 233 5.46 -10.96 14.76
N SER A 234 4.98 -11.10 13.52
CA SER A 234 3.64 -10.66 13.15
C SER A 234 2.56 -11.60 13.71
N VAL A 235 1.65 -11.05 14.51
CA VAL A 235 0.41 -11.74 14.89
C VAL A 235 -0.64 -11.38 13.84
N CYS A 236 -1.08 -12.36 13.04
CA CYS A 236 -2.00 -12.16 11.93
C CYS A 236 -3.22 -11.31 12.32
N VAL A 237 -3.40 -10.18 11.64
CA VAL A 237 -4.59 -9.32 11.80
C VAL A 237 -5.68 -9.92 10.92
N GLY A 238 -6.58 -10.69 11.51
CA GLY A 238 -7.69 -11.32 10.80
C GLY A 238 -8.71 -10.28 10.31
N VAL A 239 -8.93 -10.20 9.00
CA VAL A 239 -10.18 -9.64 8.46
C VAL A 239 -11.21 -10.75 8.53
N ARG A 240 -12.27 -10.57 9.32
CA ARG A 240 -13.35 -11.58 9.36
C ARG A 240 -14.00 -11.64 7.99
N PRO A 241 -14.12 -12.83 7.35
CA PRO A 241 -14.94 -12.97 6.18
C PRO A 241 -16.38 -12.61 6.55
N SER A 242 -17.00 -11.75 5.73
CA SER A 242 -18.43 -11.43 5.85
C SER A 242 -19.22 -12.73 5.77
N THR A 243 -19.77 -13.18 6.90
CA THR A 243 -20.69 -14.31 6.94
C THR A 243 -21.85 -14.04 5.99
N GLN A 244 -21.94 -14.83 4.92
CA GLN A 244 -23.12 -14.91 4.10
C GLN A 244 -24.30 -15.29 5.01
N SER A 245 -25.26 -14.38 5.12
CA SER A 245 -26.56 -14.63 5.71
C SER A 245 -27.26 -15.69 4.87
N GLN A 246 -27.21 -16.96 5.30
CA GLN A 246 -28.23 -17.93 4.94
C GLN A 246 -29.54 -17.46 5.56
N ALA A 247 -30.38 -16.82 4.75
CA ALA A 247 -31.80 -16.66 5.06
C ALA A 247 -32.53 -17.87 4.50
N SER A 248 -33.07 -18.65 5.44
CA SER A 248 -34.07 -19.70 5.26
C SER A 248 -35.36 -19.17 4.63
#